data_AF-A0A803JD60-F1
#
_entry.id   AF-A0A803JD60-F1
#
_cell.length_a   1.000
_cell.length_b   1.000
_cell.length_c   1.000
_cell.angle_alpha   90.00
_cell.angle_beta   90.00
_cell.angle_gamma   90.00
#
_symmetry.space_group_name_H-M   'P 1'
#
loop_
_entity.id
_entity.type
_entity.pdbx_description
1 polymer ?
#
loop_
_entity_poly.entity_id
_entity_poly.type
_entity_poly.pdbx_seq_one_letter_code
_entity_poly.pdbx_strand_id
1 'polypeptide(L)'
;MADHGQECKRAALWVSQVAPAFLPEGYFPLDEPYGEFPSDPAEKCDIKPNRMRFPRSINLDISIIDTSYMHSLVAIPGIESRSLAPWHYRLDVDPDRYPFVIAEATCLGSVCMDSNGKKNPGLVSLPIQQEVLVLRREQRDCRYVYRLETQRVTLGCTCARPLTLP
;
A
#
# COMPACT_ATOMS: atom_id res chain seq x y z
N MET A 1 12.73 -12.76 37.62
CA MET A 1 11.61 -13.31 36.83
C MET A 1 10.31 -12.77 37.39
N ALA A 2 9.59 -11.95 36.64
CA ALA A 2 8.24 -11.51 36.95
C ALA A 2 7.38 -11.67 35.68
N ASP A 3 6.20 -12.22 35.90
CA ASP A 3 5.28 -12.90 34.99
C ASP A 3 4.34 -11.91 34.27
N HIS A 4 4.38 -11.90 32.93
CA HIS A 4 3.54 -11.07 32.04
C HIS A 4 2.25 -11.79 31.58
N GLY A 5 1.88 -12.92 32.20
CA GLY A 5 0.80 -13.79 31.74
C GLY A 5 -0.63 -13.49 32.20
N GLN A 6 -0.88 -12.40 32.95
CA GLN A 6 -2.18 -12.20 33.61
C GLN A 6 -3.10 -11.10 33.04
N GLU A 7 -2.69 -10.31 32.06
CA GLU A 7 -3.55 -9.25 31.48
C GLU A 7 -4.45 -9.70 30.31
N CYS A 8 -4.24 -10.89 29.72
CA CYS A 8 -5.07 -11.38 28.61
C CYS A 8 -6.33 -12.16 29.03
N LYS A 9 -6.67 -12.24 30.33
CA LYS A 9 -7.85 -13.00 30.82
C LYS A 9 -9.10 -12.15 31.08
N ARG A 10 -9.13 -10.88 30.69
CA ARG A 10 -10.26 -9.97 30.96
C ARG A 10 -11.12 -9.54 29.77
N ALA A 11 -10.88 -10.05 28.56
CA ALA A 11 -11.68 -9.69 27.37
C ALA A 11 -12.70 -10.77 26.90
N ALA A 12 -12.78 -11.93 27.55
CA ALA A 12 -13.60 -13.06 27.09
C ALA A 12 -14.90 -13.28 27.90
N LEU A 13 -15.49 -12.22 28.46
CA LEU A 13 -16.64 -12.32 29.37
C LEU A 13 -17.72 -11.27 29.08
N TRP A 14 -18.06 -11.01 27.81
CA TRP A 14 -19.28 -10.27 27.44
C TRP A 14 -19.79 -10.65 26.04
N VAL A 15 -20.03 -11.94 25.79
CA VAL A 15 -20.93 -12.36 24.69
C VAL A 15 -21.79 -13.50 25.21
N SER A 16 -22.65 -13.20 26.17
CA SER A 16 -23.75 -14.07 26.55
C SER A 16 -24.87 -13.21 27.11
N GLN A 17 -25.92 -13.00 26.30
CA GLN A 17 -27.32 -12.75 26.70
C GLN A 17 -28.07 -12.04 25.57
N VAL A 18 -28.57 -12.80 24.59
CA VAL A 18 -29.98 -12.75 24.15
C VAL A 18 -30.30 -14.11 23.52
N ALA A 19 -31.29 -14.81 24.07
CA ALA A 19 -31.92 -16.01 23.50
C ALA A 19 -33.36 -15.62 23.04
N PRO A 20 -34.20 -16.57 22.58
CA PRO A 20 -34.17 -17.31 21.32
C PRO A 20 -35.48 -17.09 20.53
N ALA A 21 -35.56 -17.50 19.25
CA ALA A 21 -36.85 -17.70 18.59
C ALA A 21 -36.75 -18.68 17.40
N PHE A 22 -37.48 -19.79 17.53
CA PHE A 22 -38.18 -20.57 16.49
C PHE A 22 -37.39 -21.04 15.25
N LEU A 23 -37.36 -22.37 15.05
CA LEU A 23 -38.02 -23.07 13.94
C LEU A 23 -38.01 -24.61 14.22
N PRO A 24 -38.94 -25.38 13.61
CA PRO A 24 -39.51 -26.60 14.17
C PRO A 24 -38.74 -27.88 13.84
N GLU A 25 -39.09 -28.94 14.57
CA GLU A 25 -38.72 -30.32 14.27
C GLU A 25 -39.13 -30.72 12.85
N GLY A 26 -38.23 -31.47 12.19
CA GLY A 26 -38.59 -32.24 11.02
C GLY A 26 -37.41 -32.54 10.09
N TYR A 27 -36.87 -33.75 10.27
CA TYR A 27 -36.38 -34.60 9.18
C TYR A 27 -35.03 -34.23 8.53
N PHE A 28 -33.92 -34.85 8.94
CA PHE A 28 -32.84 -35.22 8.01
C PHE A 28 -32.12 -36.50 8.49
N PRO A 29 -31.77 -37.42 7.57
CA PRO A 29 -31.40 -38.81 7.87
C PRO A 29 -30.02 -38.93 8.52
N LEU A 30 -29.89 -39.89 9.43
CA LEU A 30 -28.60 -40.45 9.83
C LEU A 30 -28.08 -41.30 8.67
N ASP A 31 -26.77 -41.24 8.44
CA ASP A 31 -25.97 -42.00 7.47
C ASP A 31 -25.66 -41.29 6.13
N GLU A 32 -24.84 -40.24 6.19
CA GLU A 32 -23.81 -40.00 5.16
C GLU A 32 -22.44 -39.96 5.83
N PRO A 33 -21.44 -40.70 5.31
CA PRO A 33 -20.12 -40.77 5.92
C PRO A 33 -19.46 -39.40 5.81
N TYR A 34 -18.96 -38.90 6.95
CA TYR A 34 -18.07 -37.75 7.01
C TYR A 34 -16.93 -37.97 6.00
N GLY A 35 -16.98 -37.29 4.87
CA GLY A 35 -15.82 -37.15 4.00
C GLY A 35 -14.70 -36.56 4.83
N GLU A 36 -13.54 -37.23 4.83
CA GLU A 36 -12.33 -36.79 5.49
C GLU A 36 -12.13 -35.28 5.27
N PHE A 37 -12.18 -34.50 6.35
CA PHE A 37 -11.60 -33.17 6.35
C PHE A 37 -10.10 -33.35 6.09
N PRO A 38 -9.51 -32.68 5.09
CA PRO A 38 -8.07 -32.75 4.88
C PRO A 38 -7.37 -32.28 6.14
N SER A 39 -6.73 -33.22 6.83
CA SER A 39 -5.79 -32.94 7.90
C SER A 39 -4.59 -32.27 7.25
N ASP A 40 -4.44 -30.98 7.52
CA ASP A 40 -3.27 -30.16 7.26
C ASP A 40 -3.36 -29.19 6.05
N PRO A 41 -3.56 -27.87 6.29
CA PRO A 41 -3.47 -26.83 5.27
C PRO A 41 -2.06 -26.68 4.64
N ALA A 42 -1.04 -27.36 5.19
CA ALA A 42 0.35 -27.21 4.76
C ALA A 42 0.76 -28.13 3.59
N GLU A 43 -0.02 -29.15 3.23
CA GLU A 43 0.42 -30.21 2.30
C GLU A 43 0.47 -29.79 0.81
N LYS A 44 0.02 -28.58 0.45
CA LYS A 44 0.00 -28.12 -0.95
C LYS A 44 1.13 -27.15 -1.34
N CYS A 45 2.14 -26.96 -0.50
CA CYS A 45 3.18 -25.95 -0.74
C CYS A 45 4.57 -26.54 -1.08
N ASP A 46 4.64 -27.59 -1.88
CA ASP A 46 5.92 -28.13 -2.38
C ASP A 46 6.14 -27.81 -3.87
N ILE A 47 6.87 -26.73 -4.16
CA ILE A 47 7.32 -26.39 -5.52
C ILE A 47 8.74 -26.97 -5.71
N LYS A 48 8.85 -28.08 -6.46
CA LYS A 48 10.16 -28.63 -6.87
C LYS A 48 10.83 -27.75 -7.93
N PRO A 49 12.08 -27.27 -7.75
CA PRO A 49 12.74 -26.40 -8.71
C PRO A 49 13.34 -27.19 -9.89
N ASN A 50 12.93 -26.85 -11.11
CA ASN A 50 13.56 -27.32 -12.36
C ASN A 50 14.70 -26.35 -12.74
N ARG A 51 15.89 -26.88 -13.03
CA ARG A 51 17.19 -26.20 -12.80
C ARG A 51 17.79 -25.42 -13.99
N MET A 52 17.01 -25.04 -15.01
CA MET A 52 17.52 -24.29 -16.19
C MET A 52 16.53 -23.24 -16.73
N ARG A 53 16.04 -22.33 -15.88
CA ARG A 53 15.25 -21.16 -16.29
C ARG A 53 15.59 -19.97 -15.40
N PHE A 54 15.61 -18.75 -15.95
CA PHE A 54 15.76 -17.53 -15.13
C PHE A 54 14.78 -17.59 -13.94
N PRO A 55 15.23 -17.31 -12.70
CA PRO A 55 14.41 -17.50 -11.52
C PRO A 55 13.14 -16.65 -11.60
N ARG A 56 11.98 -17.28 -11.38
CA ARG A 56 10.68 -16.57 -11.33
C ARG A 56 10.42 -15.89 -9.99
N SER A 57 11.19 -16.26 -8.96
CA SER A 57 11.06 -15.78 -7.59
C SER A 57 12.45 -15.74 -6.95
N ILE A 58 12.72 -14.68 -6.19
CA ILE A 58 13.98 -14.47 -5.47
C ILE A 58 13.61 -14.28 -4.00
N ASN A 59 14.35 -14.94 -3.09
CA ASN A 59 14.24 -14.64 -1.67
C ASN A 59 15.02 -13.36 -1.40
N LEU A 60 14.33 -12.31 -0.99
CA LEU A 60 14.91 -11.01 -0.67
C LEU A 60 14.92 -10.84 0.84
N ASP A 61 16.11 -10.68 1.42
CA ASP A 61 16.28 -10.17 2.78
C ASP A 61 16.40 -8.65 2.69
N ILE A 62 15.34 -7.95 3.07
CA ILE A 62 15.25 -6.50 2.93
C ILE A 62 15.45 -5.89 4.32
N SER A 63 16.72 -5.60 4.65
CA SER A 63 17.02 -4.69 5.75
C SER A 63 16.80 -3.27 5.26
N ILE A 64 15.65 -2.68 5.61
CA ILE A 64 15.35 -1.28 5.31
C ILE A 64 16.20 -0.43 6.26
N ILE A 65 17.40 -0.11 5.81
CA ILE A 65 18.27 0.88 6.43
C ILE A 65 17.89 2.21 5.79
N ASP A 66 17.14 3.01 6.52
CA ASP A 66 16.77 4.40 6.25
C ASP A 66 15.29 4.64 5.87
N THR A 67 14.53 5.13 6.84
CA THR A 67 13.17 5.66 6.71
C THR A 67 13.16 7.17 6.41
N SER A 68 14.31 7.79 6.19
CA SER A 68 14.43 9.23 5.91
C SER A 68 13.81 9.67 4.58
N TYR A 69 13.38 8.76 3.71
CA TYR A 69 12.80 9.10 2.41
C TYR A 69 11.57 10.03 2.53
N MET A 70 10.78 9.87 3.60
CA MET A 70 9.67 10.79 3.91
C MET A 70 10.15 12.16 4.42
N HIS A 71 11.32 12.24 5.05
CA HIS A 71 11.94 13.52 5.44
C HIS A 71 12.70 14.19 4.28
N SER A 72 13.20 13.43 3.32
CA SER A 72 13.94 13.93 2.16
C SER A 72 13.03 14.52 1.07
N LEU A 73 11.85 13.95 0.84
CA LEU A 73 10.85 14.54 -0.07
C LEU A 73 10.18 15.81 0.50
N VAL A 74 10.34 16.03 1.81
CA VAL A 74 9.95 17.25 2.54
C VAL A 74 11.19 18.06 2.94
N ALA A 75 12.31 17.95 2.21
CA ALA A 75 13.60 18.54 2.62
C ALA A 75 13.62 20.08 2.64
N ILE A 76 12.60 20.76 2.14
CA ILE A 76 12.44 22.21 2.28
C ILE A 76 11.02 22.50 2.75
N PRO A 77 10.81 22.85 4.04
CA PRO A 77 9.50 23.20 4.56
C PRO A 77 8.86 24.34 3.75
N GLY A 78 7.65 24.13 3.27
CA GLY A 78 6.88 25.16 2.58
C GLY A 78 7.24 25.35 1.10
N ILE A 79 8.02 24.46 0.48
CA ILE A 79 8.37 24.60 -0.95
C ILE A 79 7.14 24.49 -1.85
N GLU A 80 6.18 23.64 -1.49
CA GLU A 80 4.94 23.41 -2.24
C GLU A 80 4.08 24.67 -2.34
N SER A 81 4.11 25.52 -1.31
CA SER A 81 3.37 26.78 -1.23
C SER A 81 4.17 27.99 -1.72
N ARG A 82 5.50 27.94 -1.67
CA ARG A 82 6.40 29.04 -2.09
C ARG A 82 6.89 28.92 -3.54
N SER A 83 6.63 27.80 -4.21
CA SER A 83 6.94 27.60 -5.62
C SER A 83 6.11 28.54 -6.52
N LEU A 84 6.69 28.99 -7.63
CA LEU A 84 5.95 29.67 -8.70
C LEU A 84 4.91 28.75 -9.35
N ALA A 85 5.11 27.44 -9.32
CA ALA A 85 4.13 26.44 -9.70
C ALA A 85 3.72 25.69 -8.42
N PRO A 86 2.77 26.19 -7.61
CA PRO A 86 2.46 25.60 -6.32
C PRO A 86 1.63 24.30 -6.44
N TRP A 87 1.78 23.41 -5.46
CA TRP A 87 1.08 22.12 -5.40
C TRP A 87 0.61 21.80 -3.98
N HIS A 88 -0.27 20.80 -3.87
CA HIS A 88 -0.57 20.14 -2.59
C HIS A 88 -0.26 18.65 -2.71
N TYR A 89 0.00 17.98 -1.60
CA TYR A 89 0.18 16.54 -1.57
C TYR A 89 -1.14 15.82 -1.33
N ARG A 90 -1.38 14.78 -2.11
CA ARG A 90 -2.39 13.76 -1.88
C ARG A 90 -1.68 12.50 -1.36
N LEU A 91 -2.16 11.93 -0.27
CA LEU A 91 -1.60 10.70 0.28
C LEU A 91 -2.23 9.49 -0.40
N ASP A 92 -1.41 8.71 -1.10
CA ASP A 92 -1.76 7.41 -1.66
C ASP A 92 -1.40 6.32 -0.63
N VAL A 93 -2.43 5.73 -0.02
CA VAL A 93 -2.32 4.77 1.09
C VAL A 93 -2.73 3.39 0.61
N ASP A 94 -1.82 2.43 0.68
CA ASP A 94 -2.06 1.05 0.26
C ASP A 94 -1.49 0.06 1.30
N PRO A 95 -2.36 -0.67 2.05
CA PRO A 95 -1.95 -1.64 3.08
C PRO A 95 -1.19 -2.84 2.55
N ASP A 96 -1.29 -3.12 1.25
CA ASP A 96 -0.60 -4.21 0.59
C ASP A 96 0.63 -3.71 -0.16
N ARG A 97 1.12 -2.50 0.12
CA ARG A 97 2.31 -1.95 -0.53
C ARG A 97 3.34 -1.47 0.48
N TYR A 98 4.61 -1.62 0.12
CA TYR A 98 5.72 -0.91 0.72
C TYR A 98 6.35 0.06 -0.30
N PRO A 99 6.48 1.36 0.00
CA PRO A 99 6.00 2.03 1.21
C PRO A 99 4.46 2.09 1.27
N PHE A 100 3.94 2.02 2.50
CA PHE A 100 2.50 2.02 2.80
C PHE A 100 1.83 3.34 2.38
N VAL A 101 2.53 4.46 2.56
CA VAL A 101 2.07 5.79 2.15
C VAL A 101 3.04 6.37 1.14
N ILE A 102 2.50 6.90 0.04
CA ILE A 102 3.22 7.68 -0.95
C ILE A 102 2.54 9.05 -1.05
N ALA A 103 3.31 10.13 -0.93
CA ALA A 103 2.79 11.48 -1.15
C ALA A 103 2.90 11.85 -2.64
N GLU A 104 1.77 12.12 -3.29
CA GLU A 104 1.70 12.57 -4.68
C GLU A 104 1.34 14.05 -4.77
N ALA A 105 2.20 14.83 -5.44
CA ALA A 105 1.93 16.24 -5.70
C ALA A 105 0.85 16.43 -6.77
N THR A 106 -0.06 17.37 -6.52
CA THR A 106 -1.07 17.83 -7.47
C THR A 106 -0.94 19.34 -7.64
N CYS A 107 -0.66 19.79 -8.87
CA CYS A 107 -0.49 21.21 -9.17
C CYS A 107 -1.81 21.97 -8.93
N LEU A 108 -1.74 23.14 -8.29
CA LEU A 108 -2.93 23.94 -7.98
C LEU A 108 -3.52 24.67 -9.20
N GLY A 109 -2.76 24.76 -10.29
CA GLY A 109 -3.21 25.40 -11.52
C GLY A 109 -2.42 24.95 -12.74
N SER A 110 -2.95 25.28 -13.92
CA SER A 110 -2.31 25.03 -15.22
C SER A 110 -1.28 26.08 -15.61
N VAL A 111 -1.27 27.23 -14.94
CA VAL A 111 -0.33 28.35 -15.17
C VAL A 111 0.45 28.64 -13.90
N CYS A 112 1.64 29.21 -14.05
CA CYS A 112 2.46 29.61 -12.91
C CYS A 112 2.00 30.93 -12.29
N MET A 113 2.53 31.24 -11.11
CA MET A 113 2.45 32.53 -10.46
C MET A 113 3.66 33.39 -10.84
N ASP A 114 3.47 34.71 -10.84
CA ASP A 114 4.55 35.70 -10.92
C ASP A 114 5.06 36.08 -9.51
N SER A 115 6.03 37.00 -9.43
CA SER A 115 6.60 37.49 -8.17
C SER A 115 5.58 38.17 -7.25
N ASN A 116 4.43 38.58 -7.78
CA ASN A 116 3.37 39.26 -7.06
C ASN A 116 2.25 38.29 -6.65
N GLY A 117 2.42 36.98 -6.89
CA GLY A 117 1.42 35.95 -6.60
C GLY A 117 0.24 35.95 -7.57
N LYS A 118 0.34 36.61 -8.72
CA LYS A 118 -0.70 36.62 -9.76
C LYS A 118 -0.40 35.56 -10.80
N LYS A 119 -1.46 35.01 -11.42
CA LYS A 119 -1.32 34.02 -12.50
C LYS A 119 -0.63 34.65 -13.71
N ASN A 120 0.44 34.03 -14.19
CA ASN A 120 1.18 34.41 -15.38
C ASN A 120 0.80 33.47 -16.55
N PRO A 121 -0.04 33.91 -17.50
CA PRO A 121 -0.48 33.07 -18.61
C PRO A 121 0.64 32.74 -19.62
N GLY A 122 1.78 33.41 -19.55
CA GLY A 122 2.95 33.12 -20.39
C GLY A 122 3.77 31.93 -19.92
N LEU A 123 3.42 31.29 -18.81
CA LEU A 123 4.12 30.15 -18.24
C LEU A 123 3.13 29.05 -17.82
N VAL A 124 3.52 27.79 -18.03
CA VAL A 124 2.71 26.60 -17.76
C VAL A 124 3.26 25.88 -16.54
N SER A 125 2.37 25.49 -15.65
CA SER A 125 2.66 24.65 -14.49
C SER A 125 2.54 23.18 -14.91
N LEU A 126 3.60 22.40 -14.71
CA LEU A 126 3.70 21.01 -15.15
C LEU A 126 4.12 20.08 -14.01
N PRO A 127 3.51 18.89 -13.87
CA PRO A 127 3.89 17.92 -12.86
C PRO A 127 5.25 17.29 -13.18
N ILE A 128 6.08 17.10 -12.15
CA ILE A 128 7.35 16.36 -12.22
C ILE A 128 7.09 14.94 -11.73
N GLN A 129 7.26 13.97 -12.62
CA GLN A 129 6.99 12.56 -12.35
C GLN A 129 8.29 11.78 -12.24
N GLN A 130 8.32 10.83 -11.31
CA GLN A 130 9.42 9.91 -11.09
C GLN A 130 8.90 8.48 -10.97
N GLU A 131 9.65 7.54 -11.54
CA GLU A 131 9.42 6.12 -11.33
C GLU A 131 10.09 5.68 -10.02
N VAL A 132 9.29 5.09 -9.13
CA VAL A 132 9.76 4.55 -7.85
C VAL A 132 9.46 3.06 -7.79
N LEU A 133 10.31 2.32 -7.07
CA LEU A 133 10.11 0.90 -6.82
C LEU A 133 9.21 0.72 -5.61
N VAL A 134 8.21 -0.14 -5.75
CA VAL A 134 7.29 -0.50 -4.67
C VAL A 134 7.19 -2.02 -4.56
N LEU A 135 7.00 -2.52 -3.36
CA LEU A 135 6.77 -3.95 -3.11
C LEU A 135 5.30 -4.15 -2.81
N ARG A 136 4.60 -4.90 -3.65
CA ARG A 136 3.19 -5.23 -3.46
C ARG A 136 3.05 -6.64 -2.90
N ARG A 137 2.27 -6.78 -1.83
CA ARG A 137 1.93 -8.04 -1.19
C ARG A 137 0.77 -8.68 -1.95
N GLU A 138 0.97 -9.92 -2.37
CA GLU A 138 -0.05 -10.77 -2.97
C GLU A 138 -0.21 -12.02 -2.10
N GLN A 139 -1.45 -12.43 -1.83
CA GLN A 139 -1.71 -13.74 -1.23
C GLN A 139 -1.74 -14.80 -2.33
N ARG A 140 -0.84 -15.79 -2.24
CA ARG A 140 -0.87 -16.97 -3.10
C ARG A 140 -1.00 -18.21 -2.23
N ASP A 141 -2.13 -18.90 -2.38
CA ASP A 141 -2.51 -20.02 -1.53
C ASP A 141 -2.44 -19.64 -0.04
N CYS A 142 -1.52 -20.28 0.71
CA CYS A 142 -1.32 -20.09 2.15
C CYS A 142 -0.14 -19.15 2.49
N ARG A 143 0.50 -18.52 1.50
CA ARG A 143 1.70 -17.68 1.72
C ARG A 143 1.54 -16.30 1.10
N TYR A 144 2.10 -15.30 1.79
CA TYR A 144 2.28 -13.98 1.21
C TYR A 144 3.53 -13.99 0.32
N VAL A 145 3.36 -13.52 -0.90
CA VAL A 145 4.44 -13.31 -1.87
C VAL A 145 4.52 -11.82 -2.15
N TYR A 146 5.74 -11.29 -2.23
CA TYR A 146 5.96 -9.89 -2.57
C TYR A 146 6.40 -9.79 -4.01
N ARG A 147 5.78 -8.86 -4.73
CA ARG A 147 6.12 -8.52 -6.12
C ARG A 147 6.76 -7.13 -6.14
N LEU A 148 7.89 -7.03 -6.81
CA LEU A 148 8.51 -5.74 -7.10
C LEU A 148 7.83 -5.11 -8.32
N GLU A 149 7.36 -3.89 -8.17
CA GLU A 149 6.66 -3.12 -9.21
C GLU A 149 7.27 -1.72 -9.33
N THR A 150 7.13 -1.11 -10.50
CA THR A 150 7.48 0.29 -10.72
C THR A 150 6.20 1.12 -10.72
N GLN A 151 6.14 2.15 -9.88
CA GLN A 151 5.02 3.08 -9.79
C GLN A 151 5.48 4.48 -10.21
N ARG A 152 4.68 5.17 -11.03
CA ARG A 152 4.95 6.56 -11.42
C ARG A 152 4.29 7.50 -10.42
N VAL A 153 5.10 8.28 -9.71
CA VAL A 153 4.69 9.19 -8.63
C VAL A 153 5.01 10.63 -9.02
N THR A 154 4.09 11.55 -8.76
CA THR A 154 4.35 12.98 -8.97
C THR A 154 4.98 13.56 -7.71
N LEU A 155 6.19 14.10 -7.80
CA LEU A 155 6.91 14.63 -6.63
C LEU A 155 6.69 16.12 -6.39
N GLY A 156 6.37 16.87 -7.44
CA GLY A 156 6.16 18.31 -7.37
C GLY A 156 5.69 18.87 -8.69
N CYS A 157 5.63 20.20 -8.78
CA CYS A 157 5.32 20.90 -10.01
C CYS A 157 6.45 21.88 -10.36
N THR A 158 6.68 22.07 -11.65
CA THR A 158 7.66 23.02 -12.18
C THR A 158 6.99 24.01 -13.11
N CYS A 159 7.66 25.13 -13.33
CA CYS A 159 7.21 26.18 -14.22
C CYS A 159 8.03 26.17 -15.51
N ALA A 160 7.36 26.09 -16.65
CA ALA A 160 8.01 26.05 -17.96
C ALA A 160 7.38 27.05 -18.93
N ARG A 161 8.15 27.45 -19.95
CA ARG A 161 7.58 28.17 -21.08
C ARG A 161 6.70 27.23 -21.90
N PRO A 162 5.59 27.72 -22.49
CA PRO A 162 4.82 26.94 -23.44
C PRO A 162 5.72 26.40 -24.57
N LEU A 163 5.41 25.21 -25.06
CA LEU A 163 6.06 24.66 -26.23
C LEU A 163 5.72 25.54 -27.44
N THR A 164 6.70 26.33 -27.89
CA THR A 164 6.65 26.99 -29.20
C THR A 164 7.29 26.05 -30.19
N LEU A 165 6.50 25.48 -31.11
CA LEU A 165 7.05 24.78 -32.28
C LEU A 165 7.89 25.81 -33.07
N PRO A 166 9.15 25.49 -33.41
CA PRO A 166 10.00 26.37 -34.21
C PRO A 166 9.50 26.51 -35.65
#